data_AF-A0A1Z9E1E0-F1
#
_entry.id   AF-A0A1Z9E1E0-F1
#
_cell.length_a   1.000
_cell.length_b   1.000
_cell.length_c   1.000
_cell.angle_alpha   90.00
_cell.angle_beta   90.00
_cell.angle_gamma   90.00
#
_symmetry.space_group_name_H-M   'P 1'
#
loop_
_entity.id
_entity.type
_entity.pdbx_description
1 polymer ?
#
loop_
_entity_poly.entity_id
_entity_poly.type
_entity_poly.pdbx_seq_one_letter_code
_entity_poly.pdbx_strand_id
1 'polypeptide(L)'
;MWAGKACKHRTETGCGIYADRPENPCKIFQCGWLNGTLPEDESFKPNHCGAIVLTDRKQAGWDVWRVVPVGRSVPEATLEKITTLAGETQQPFVWSERLENFAEEPWSTTTFAMGPEAFLTDMKWDFSGDDVWDLS
;
A
#
# COMPACT_ATOMS: atom_id res chain seq x y z
N MET A 1 7.00 3.78 16.05
CA MET A 1 6.76 4.58 14.83
C MET A 1 5.30 5.00 14.92
N TRP A 2 4.98 6.30 14.90
CA TRP A 2 3.60 6.74 14.82
C TRP A 2 3.22 6.83 13.34
N ALA A 3 1.99 6.46 12.99
CA ALA A 3 1.48 6.69 11.65
C ALA A 3 1.69 8.16 11.25
N GLY A 4 2.00 8.39 9.98
CA GLY A 4 2.17 9.73 9.39
C GLY A 4 3.42 10.53 9.75
N LYS A 5 4.27 10.04 10.67
CA LYS A 5 5.59 10.65 10.92
C LYS A 5 6.70 9.87 10.25
N ALA A 6 7.62 10.60 9.61
CA ALA A 6 8.84 9.99 9.08
C ALA A 6 9.61 9.27 10.20
N CYS A 7 10.35 8.21 9.82
CA CYS A 7 11.22 7.50 10.76
C CYS A 7 12.22 8.46 11.42
N LYS A 8 12.44 8.34 12.73
CA LYS A 8 13.40 9.18 13.48
C LYS A 8 14.86 9.06 13.00
N HIS A 9 15.18 8.00 12.27
CA HIS A 9 16.50 7.75 11.70
C HIS A 9 16.63 8.25 10.26
N ARG A 10 15.57 8.84 9.69
CA ARG A 10 15.61 9.42 8.35
C ARG A 10 16.57 10.61 8.34
N THR A 11 17.44 10.61 7.34
CA THR A 11 18.31 11.71 6.94
C THR A 11 17.88 12.20 5.55
N GLU A 12 18.55 13.21 5.01
CA GLU A 12 18.28 13.71 3.66
C GLU A 12 18.53 12.65 2.58
N THR A 13 19.50 11.76 2.79
CA THR A 13 19.95 10.77 1.80
C THR A 13 19.48 9.34 2.09
N GLY A 14 18.74 9.10 3.18
CA GLY A 14 18.23 7.77 3.53
C GLY A 14 18.22 7.48 5.02
N CYS A 15 18.45 6.21 5.39
CA CYS A 15 18.47 5.78 6.79
C CYS A 15 19.86 5.99 7.42
N GLY A 16 19.95 6.82 8.46
CA GLY A 16 21.21 7.10 9.16
C GLY A 16 21.79 5.93 9.97
N ILE A 17 21.01 4.86 10.15
CA ILE A 17 21.45 3.62 10.83
C ILE A 17 21.38 2.42 9.88
N TYR A 18 21.55 2.61 8.57
CA TYR A 18 21.30 1.55 7.59
C TYR A 18 22.04 0.23 7.87
N ALA A 19 23.32 0.33 8.26
CA ALA A 19 24.16 -0.81 8.64
C ALA A 19 23.68 -1.46 9.96
N ASP A 20 23.30 -0.63 10.94
CA ASP A 20 22.89 -1.04 12.28
C ASP A 20 21.36 -1.18 12.43
N ARG A 21 20.64 -1.40 11.33
CA ARG A 21 19.18 -1.55 11.36
C ARG A 21 18.80 -2.67 12.34
N PRO A 22 17.86 -2.42 13.28
CA PRO A 22 17.39 -3.45 14.16
C PRO A 22 16.70 -4.55 13.35
N GLU A 23 16.75 -5.79 13.87
CA GLU A 23 16.11 -6.93 13.22
C GLU A 23 14.62 -6.64 12.98
N ASN A 24 13.92 -6.26 14.05
CA ASN A 24 12.53 -5.82 14.02
C ASN A 24 12.41 -4.30 14.28
N PRO A 25 11.66 -3.53 13.48
CA PRO A 25 10.97 -3.94 12.25
C PRO A 25 11.81 -3.78 10.97
N CYS A 26 13.03 -3.26 11.06
CA CYS A 26 13.71 -2.67 9.91
C CYS A 26 14.33 -3.67 8.90
N LYS A 27 14.80 -4.85 9.35
CA LYS A 27 15.39 -5.86 8.46
C LYS A 27 14.38 -6.89 7.98
N ILE A 28 13.43 -7.26 8.86
CA ILE A 28 12.38 -8.25 8.54
C ILE A 28 11.29 -7.70 7.61
N PHE A 29 11.16 -6.38 7.49
CA PHE A 29 10.16 -5.79 6.60
C PHE A 29 10.48 -6.10 5.14
N GLN A 30 9.50 -6.68 4.44
CA GLN A 30 9.55 -6.91 3.00
C GLN A 30 8.26 -6.41 2.36
N CYS A 31 8.38 -5.54 1.35
CA CYS A 31 7.25 -5.21 0.49
C CYS A 31 7.06 -6.28 -0.58
N GLY A 32 5.93 -6.22 -1.30
CA GLY A 32 5.58 -7.18 -2.35
C GLY A 32 6.65 -7.34 -3.45
N TRP A 33 7.39 -6.29 -3.78
CA TRP A 33 8.51 -6.38 -4.71
C TRP A 33 9.71 -7.12 -4.10
N LEU A 34 10.04 -6.85 -2.82
CA LEU A 34 11.20 -7.46 -2.17
C LEU A 34 10.99 -8.93 -1.79
N ASN A 35 9.75 -9.34 -1.52
CA ASN A 35 9.42 -10.74 -1.22
C ASN A 35 9.08 -11.58 -2.46
N GLY A 36 9.12 -10.99 -3.66
CA GLY A 36 8.84 -11.67 -4.93
C GLY A 36 7.35 -11.94 -5.22
N THR A 37 6.42 -11.35 -4.47
CA THR A 37 4.98 -11.44 -4.78
C THR A 37 4.62 -10.61 -6.02
N LEU A 38 5.25 -9.44 -6.18
CA LEU A 38 5.13 -8.61 -7.36
C LEU A 38 6.21 -8.98 -8.39
N PRO A 39 6.01 -8.67 -9.70
CA PRO A 39 7.02 -8.86 -10.72
C PRO A 39 8.36 -8.20 -10.34
N GLU A 40 9.48 -8.86 -10.68
CA GLU A 40 10.83 -8.36 -10.39
C GLU A 40 11.19 -7.06 -11.13
N ASP A 41 10.36 -6.65 -12.09
CA ASP A 41 10.52 -5.39 -12.81
C ASP A 41 10.66 -4.19 -11.84
N GLU A 42 11.69 -3.38 -12.08
CA GLU A 42 12.02 -2.21 -11.26
C GLU A 42 10.89 -1.17 -11.28
N SER A 43 9.94 -1.24 -12.21
CA SER A 43 8.78 -0.36 -12.22
C SER A 43 7.76 -0.62 -11.10
N PHE A 44 7.87 -1.72 -10.35
CA PHE A 44 7.10 -1.98 -9.12
C PHE A 44 7.85 -1.57 -7.84
N LYS A 45 9.13 -1.17 -7.95
CA LYS A 45 9.94 -0.77 -6.81
C LYS A 45 9.43 0.54 -6.21
N PRO A 46 9.33 0.67 -4.86
CA PRO A 46 8.66 1.81 -4.26
C PRO A 46 9.19 3.19 -4.63
N ASN A 47 10.51 3.33 -4.82
CA ASN A 47 11.12 4.60 -5.21
C ASN A 47 10.90 4.96 -6.69
N HIS A 48 10.39 4.03 -7.51
CA HIS A 48 10.06 4.26 -8.92
C HIS A 48 8.55 4.40 -9.13
N CYS A 49 7.73 3.57 -8.48
CA CYS A 49 6.28 3.58 -8.65
C CYS A 49 5.55 4.53 -7.70
N GLY A 50 6.22 5.06 -6.67
CA GLY A 50 5.60 5.97 -5.71
C GLY A 50 4.62 5.31 -4.74
N ALA A 51 4.59 3.98 -4.66
CA ALA A 51 3.74 3.22 -3.74
C ALA A 51 4.48 2.03 -3.10
N ILE A 52 4.03 1.61 -1.93
CA ILE A 52 4.49 0.40 -1.23
C ILE A 52 3.32 -0.57 -1.20
N VAL A 53 3.49 -1.73 -1.82
CA VAL A 53 2.49 -2.82 -1.76
C VAL A 53 2.86 -3.78 -0.64
N LEU A 54 1.95 -3.95 0.32
CA LEU A 54 2.07 -4.90 1.42
C LEU A 54 1.19 -6.11 1.10
N THR A 55 1.78 -7.30 1.01
CA THR A 55 1.08 -8.51 0.54
C THR A 55 0.69 -9.46 1.66
N ASP A 56 1.00 -9.10 2.91
CA ASP A 56 0.78 -9.86 4.14
C ASP A 56 -0.41 -9.31 4.96
N ARG A 57 -1.45 -8.79 4.30
CA ARG A 57 -2.54 -8.06 4.96
C ARG A 57 -3.86 -8.78 4.82
N LYS A 58 -4.69 -8.64 5.86
CA LYS A 58 -6.07 -9.11 5.88
C LYS A 58 -7.04 -7.94 6.05
N GLN A 59 -8.16 -7.98 5.34
CA GLN A 59 -9.28 -7.04 5.48
C GLN A 59 -10.59 -7.83 5.35
N ALA A 60 -11.51 -7.69 6.32
CA ALA A 60 -12.72 -8.52 6.47
C ALA A 60 -12.51 -10.04 6.19
N GLY A 61 -11.37 -10.59 6.63
CA GLY A 61 -11.06 -12.02 6.45
C GLY A 61 -10.40 -12.39 5.11
N TRP A 62 -10.36 -11.48 4.14
CA TRP A 62 -9.70 -11.68 2.85
C TRP A 62 -8.22 -11.34 2.92
N ASP A 63 -7.38 -12.13 2.25
CA ASP A 63 -5.99 -11.76 1.97
C ASP A 63 -5.98 -10.69 0.88
N VAL A 64 -5.44 -9.52 1.20
CA VAL A 64 -5.45 -8.35 0.33
C VAL A 64 -4.07 -7.77 0.16
N TRP A 65 -3.81 -7.20 -1.02
CA TRP A 65 -2.70 -6.26 -1.16
C TRP A 65 -3.10 -4.91 -0.61
N ARG A 66 -2.28 -4.33 0.29
CA ARG A 66 -2.47 -2.96 0.76
C ARG A 66 -1.45 -2.06 0.08
N VAL A 67 -1.93 -1.16 -0.77
CA VAL A 67 -1.13 -0.20 -1.53
C VAL A 67 -1.10 1.13 -0.78
N VAL A 68 0.08 1.49 -0.27
CA VAL A 68 0.27 2.71 0.52
C VAL A 68 1.10 3.70 -0.30
N PRO A 69 0.67 4.97 -0.44
CA PRO A 69 1.42 5.94 -1.20
C PRO A 69 2.71 6.32 -0.46
N VAL A 70 3.79 6.52 -1.21
CA VAL A 70 5.02 7.14 -0.69
C VAL A 70 4.77 8.64 -0.47
N GLY A 71 4.10 9.27 -1.44
CA GLY A 71 3.65 10.67 -1.42
C GLY A 71 2.23 10.85 -0.86
N ARG A 72 1.48 11.81 -1.43
CA ARG A 72 0.09 12.11 -1.03
C ARG A 72 -0.87 11.02 -1.50
N SER A 73 -0.82 10.68 -2.78
CA SER A 73 -1.66 9.68 -3.43
C SER A 73 -0.81 8.63 -4.15
N VAL A 74 -1.44 7.52 -4.54
CA VAL A 74 -0.82 6.53 -5.41
C VAL A 74 -0.83 7.12 -6.83
N PRO A 75 0.31 7.15 -7.55
CA PRO A 75 0.31 7.64 -8.93
C PRO A 75 -0.65 6.81 -9.81
N GLU A 76 -1.40 7.48 -10.69
CA GLU A 76 -2.40 6.85 -11.57
C GLU A 76 -1.80 5.69 -12.38
N ALA A 77 -0.67 5.92 -13.05
CA ALA A 77 0.03 4.87 -13.80
C ALA A 77 0.49 3.67 -12.94
N THR A 78 0.69 3.88 -11.63
CA THR A 78 1.00 2.78 -10.70
C THR A 78 -0.27 2.03 -10.31
N LEU A 79 -1.38 2.75 -10.09
CA LEU A 79 -2.67 2.15 -9.82
C LEU A 79 -3.13 1.29 -11.00
N GLU A 80 -3.06 1.79 -12.23
CA GLU A 80 -3.38 1.05 -13.46
C GLU A 80 -2.61 -0.28 -13.54
N LYS A 81 -1.29 -0.24 -13.31
CA LYS A 81 -0.45 -1.45 -13.31
C LYS A 81 -0.86 -2.45 -12.25
N ILE A 82 -1.15 -1.98 -11.04
CA ILE A 82 -1.58 -2.84 -9.93
C ILE A 82 -2.96 -3.42 -10.26
N THR A 83 -3.88 -2.65 -10.82
CA THR A 83 -5.19 -3.12 -11.28
C THR A 83 -5.05 -4.22 -12.33
N THR A 84 -4.20 -4.04 -13.34
CA THR A 84 -3.94 -5.07 -14.35
C THR A 84 -3.42 -6.35 -13.70
N LEU A 85 -2.38 -6.24 -12.86
CA LEU A 85 -1.79 -7.40 -12.18
C LEU A 85 -2.77 -8.09 -11.22
N ALA A 86 -3.57 -7.32 -10.50
CA ALA A 86 -4.61 -7.81 -9.60
C ALA A 86 -5.70 -8.56 -10.37
N GLY A 87 -6.09 -8.06 -11.55
CA GLY A 87 -7.02 -8.74 -12.46
C GLY A 87 -6.47 -10.07 -12.95
N GLU A 88 -5.21 -10.12 -13.39
CA GLU A 88 -4.55 -11.35 -13.85
C GLU A 88 -4.43 -12.40 -12.75
N THR A 89 -4.23 -11.98 -11.50
CA THR A 89 -4.03 -12.86 -10.34
C THR A 89 -5.30 -13.10 -9.52
N GLN A 90 -6.41 -12.44 -9.86
CA GLN A 90 -7.65 -12.41 -9.09
C GLN A 90 -7.44 -11.99 -7.62
N GLN A 91 -6.46 -11.12 -7.39
CA GLN A 91 -6.03 -10.71 -6.07
C GLN A 91 -6.71 -9.39 -5.67
N PRO A 92 -7.61 -9.37 -4.67
CA PRO A 92 -8.17 -8.11 -4.20
C PRO A 92 -7.09 -7.22 -3.57
N PHE A 93 -7.28 -5.92 -3.68
CA PHE A 93 -6.41 -4.94 -3.07
C PHE A 93 -7.19 -3.73 -2.55
N VAL A 94 -6.56 -3.03 -1.62
CA VAL A 94 -7.03 -1.75 -1.09
C VAL A 94 -5.90 -0.75 -1.22
N TRP A 95 -6.23 0.50 -1.48
CA TRP A 95 -5.25 1.59 -1.46
C TRP A 95 -5.74 2.76 -0.63
N SER A 96 -4.81 3.58 -0.16
CA SER A 96 -5.17 4.78 0.57
C SER A 96 -4.56 6.04 -0.04
N GLU A 97 -5.20 7.17 0.22
CA GLU A 97 -4.71 8.49 -0.11
C GLU A 97 -4.66 9.36 1.15
N ARG A 98 -3.62 10.19 1.25
CA ARG A 98 -3.44 11.11 2.37
C ARG A 98 -4.22 12.39 2.10
N LEU A 99 -5.03 12.80 3.06
CA LEU A 99 -5.73 14.08 3.04
C LEU A 99 -4.78 15.23 3.43
N GLU A 100 -5.19 16.48 3.19
CA GLU A 100 -4.31 17.65 3.38
C GLU A 100 -3.81 17.80 4.83
N ASN A 101 -4.64 17.45 5.80
CA ASN A 101 -4.32 17.50 7.23
C ASN A 101 -3.53 16.27 7.73
N PHE A 102 -3.05 15.37 6.88
CA PHE A 102 -2.38 14.12 7.29
C PHE A 102 -1.18 14.32 8.23
N ALA A 103 -0.47 15.44 8.14
CA ALA A 103 0.65 15.74 9.03
C ALA A 103 0.20 15.95 10.50
N GLU A 104 -0.99 16.51 10.68
CA GLU A 104 -1.61 16.79 11.98
C GLU A 104 -2.48 15.62 12.44
N GLU A 105 -3.16 14.99 11.48
CA GLU A 105 -4.07 13.86 11.65
C GLU A 105 -3.65 12.68 10.78
N PRO A 106 -2.68 11.86 11.21
CA PRO A 106 -2.18 10.72 10.43
C PRO A 106 -3.19 9.62 10.10
N TRP A 107 -4.37 9.67 10.70
CA TRP A 107 -5.52 8.81 10.43
C TRP A 107 -6.45 9.39 9.35
N SER A 108 -6.21 10.63 8.90
CA SER A 108 -6.97 11.32 7.86
C SER A 108 -6.54 10.80 6.48
N THR A 109 -7.11 9.66 6.10
CA THR A 109 -6.90 9.02 4.80
C THR A 109 -8.22 8.58 4.20
N THR A 110 -8.36 8.74 2.89
CA THR A 110 -9.40 8.02 2.14
C THR A 110 -8.85 6.65 1.78
N THR A 111 -9.63 5.61 1.98
CA THR A 111 -9.23 4.25 1.59
C THR A 111 -10.23 3.75 0.56
N PHE A 112 -9.71 3.13 -0.48
CA PHE A 112 -10.47 2.56 -1.57
C PHE A 112 -10.20 1.07 -1.66
N ALA A 113 -11.12 0.34 -2.28
CA ALA A 113 -11.04 -1.11 -2.43
C ALA A 113 -11.33 -1.52 -3.88
N MET A 114 -10.58 -2.51 -4.37
CA MET A 114 -10.83 -3.13 -5.65
C MET A 114 -10.68 -4.65 -5.55
N GLY A 115 -11.62 -5.38 -6.15
CA GLY A 115 -11.66 -6.84 -6.03
C GLY A 115 -12.91 -7.46 -6.65
N PRO A 116 -13.09 -8.79 -6.52
CA PRO A 116 -14.31 -9.47 -6.98
C PRO A 116 -15.54 -9.03 -6.19
N GLU A 117 -16.74 -9.15 -6.78
CA GLU A 117 -18.00 -8.70 -6.18
C GLU A 117 -18.24 -9.23 -4.75
N ALA A 118 -17.85 -10.48 -4.48
CA ALA A 118 -17.92 -11.07 -3.15
C ALA A 118 -17.07 -10.30 -2.11
N PHE A 119 -15.85 -9.93 -2.49
CA PHE A 119 -14.97 -9.11 -1.65
C PHE A 119 -15.59 -7.73 -1.40
N LEU A 120 -16.08 -7.06 -2.45
CA LEU A 120 -16.71 -5.74 -2.33
C LEU A 120 -17.96 -5.77 -1.42
N THR A 121 -18.75 -6.83 -1.52
CA THR A 121 -19.93 -7.04 -0.68
C THR A 121 -19.55 -7.19 0.80
N ASP A 122 -18.41 -7.79 1.10
CA ASP A 122 -17.90 -7.92 2.47
C ASP A 122 -17.27 -6.61 2.97
N MET A 123 -16.80 -5.75 2.06
CA MET A 123 -16.25 -4.42 2.36
C MET A 123 -17.29 -3.35 2.68
N LYS A 124 -18.59 -3.61 2.46
CA LYS A 124 -19.69 -2.64 2.62
C LYS A 124 -19.88 -2.02 4.00
N TRP A 125 -19.23 -2.58 5.04
CA TRP A 125 -19.27 -2.04 6.41
C TRP A 125 -18.07 -1.15 6.75
N ASP A 126 -16.97 -1.30 6.02
CA ASP A 126 -15.71 -0.58 6.23
C ASP A 126 -15.51 0.60 5.24
N PHE A 127 -16.25 0.61 4.12
CA PHE A 127 -16.05 1.53 2.99
C PHE A 127 -17.37 2.14 2.51
N SER A 128 -17.33 3.37 2.00
CA SER A 128 -18.48 3.98 1.32
C SER A 128 -18.61 3.43 -0.10
N GLY A 129 -19.79 3.53 -0.72
CA GLY A 129 -20.02 3.02 -2.08
C GLY A 129 -19.15 3.66 -3.15
N ASP A 130 -18.73 4.92 -2.94
CA ASP A 130 -17.86 5.65 -3.87
C ASP A 130 -16.38 5.23 -3.76
N ASP A 131 -16.04 4.43 -2.76
CA ASP A 131 -14.67 3.98 -2.47
C ASP A 131 -14.39 2.57 -3.01
N VAL A 132 -15.36 1.90 -3.64
CA VAL A 132 -15.33 0.46 -3.92
C VAL A 132 -15.57 0.19 -5.41
N TRP A 133 -14.64 -0.53 -6.04
CA TRP A 133 -14.60 -0.74 -7.49
C TRP A 133 -14.42 -2.23 -7.83
N ASP A 134 -15.07 -2.73 -8.88
CA ASP A 134 -14.87 -4.10 -9.33
C ASP A 134 -13.62 -4.26 -10.21
N LEU A 135 -13.17 -5.52 -10.35
CA LEU A 135 -12.08 -5.92 -11.24
C LEU A 135 -12.56 -6.27 -12.66
N SER A 136 -13.81 -5.94 -13.03
CA SER A 136 -14.46 -6.44 -14.25
C SER A 136 -14.05 -5.72 -15.54
#